data_AF-A0A7S1TNZ0-F1
#
_entry.id   AF-A0A7S1TNZ0-F1
#
_cell.length_a   1.000
_cell.length_b   1.000
_cell.length_c   1.000
_cell.angle_alpha   90.00
_cell.angle_beta   90.00
_cell.angle_gamma   90.00
#
_symmetry.space_group_name_H-M   'P 1'
#
loop_
_entity.id
_entity.type
_entity.pdbx_description
1 polymer ?
#
loop_
_entity_poly.entity_id
_entity_poly.type
_entity_poly.pdbx_seq_one_letter_code
_entity_poly.pdbx_strand_id
1 'polypeptide(L)'
;TAVGIERKKTVTVKNTGKVPAVFHANVGFPNLRVEPERARVEPGKTETLTVTLMSTTPTTLSSNAALMLNVRGGKPCRCPIEGEVIVPDVTVVQEFALPTAEAEGEAEAASKAEDGKSPRSAKSAKSSKSSKTKKSAKSGDAASEAKDDEEGAEAASKA
;
A
#
# COMPACT_ATOMS: atom_id res chain seq x y z
N THR A 1 -4.07 -0.58 -10.60
CA THR A 1 -5.40 0.08 -10.53
C THR A 1 -5.21 1.58 -10.61
N ALA A 2 -6.23 2.35 -11.00
CA ALA A 2 -6.13 3.81 -11.00
C ALA A 2 -6.25 4.38 -9.56
N VAL A 3 -5.66 5.54 -9.31
CA VAL A 3 -5.88 6.32 -8.07
C VAL A 3 -7.35 6.69 -7.90
N GLY A 4 -7.80 6.83 -6.66
CA GLY A 4 -9.16 7.26 -6.32
C GLY A 4 -10.26 6.21 -6.57
N ILE A 5 -9.92 5.05 -7.13
CA ILE A 5 -10.88 3.95 -7.37
C ILE A 5 -10.67 2.85 -6.35
N GLU A 6 -11.73 2.52 -5.61
CA GLU A 6 -11.76 1.39 -4.69
C GLU A 6 -11.71 0.05 -5.45
N ARG A 7 -10.85 -0.86 -5.00
CA ARG A 7 -10.75 -2.22 -5.52
C ARG A 7 -10.95 -3.25 -4.42
N LYS A 8 -11.86 -4.19 -4.65
CA LYS A 8 -12.13 -5.31 -3.74
C LYS A 8 -11.59 -6.60 -4.31
N LYS A 9 -10.99 -7.43 -3.46
CA LYS A 9 -10.55 -8.79 -3.76
C LYS A 9 -10.98 -9.73 -2.65
N THR A 10 -11.48 -10.90 -3.03
CA THR A 10 -11.90 -11.92 -2.07
C THR A 10 -10.79 -12.94 -1.86
N VAL A 11 -10.62 -13.38 -0.62
CA VAL A 11 -9.67 -14.41 -0.20
C VAL A 11 -10.42 -15.42 0.65
N THR A 12 -10.26 -16.71 0.36
CA THR A 12 -10.94 -17.76 1.11
C THR A 12 -9.98 -18.41 2.10
N VAL A 13 -10.42 -18.50 3.36
CA VAL A 13 -9.68 -19.14 4.46
C VAL A 13 -10.37 -20.45 4.80
N LYS A 14 -9.64 -21.56 4.75
CA LYS A 14 -10.17 -22.89 5.12
C LYS A 14 -9.58 -23.35 6.45
N ASN A 15 -10.43 -23.81 7.37
CA ASN A 15 -9.95 -24.50 8.57
C ASN A 15 -9.70 -25.98 8.24
N THR A 16 -8.44 -26.38 8.16
CA THR A 16 -8.02 -27.78 7.94
C THR A 16 -7.80 -28.56 9.24
N GLY A 17 -7.99 -27.92 10.40
CA GLY A 17 -7.87 -28.53 11.71
C GLY A 17 -9.08 -29.38 12.09
N LYS A 18 -8.94 -30.11 13.21
CA LYS A 18 -10.01 -30.93 13.80
C LYS A 18 -10.91 -30.16 14.78
N VAL A 19 -10.49 -28.96 15.19
CA VAL A 19 -11.18 -28.11 16.16
C VAL A 19 -11.55 -26.76 15.55
N PRO A 20 -12.58 -26.06 16.06
CA PRO A 20 -12.94 -24.73 15.57
C PRO A 20 -11.77 -23.75 15.73
N ALA A 21 -11.46 -23.01 14.67
CA ALA A 21 -10.38 -22.04 14.65
C ALA A 21 -10.95 -20.62 14.73
N VAL A 22 -10.35 -19.76 15.56
CA VAL A 22 -10.64 -18.33 15.59
C VAL A 22 -9.42 -17.60 15.07
N PHE A 23 -9.61 -16.73 14.09
CA PHE A 23 -8.52 -15.94 13.52
C PHE A 23 -8.80 -14.44 13.59
N HIS A 24 -7.71 -13.67 13.56
CA HIS A 24 -7.70 -12.23 13.36
C HIS A 24 -6.95 -11.91 12.07
N ALA A 25 -7.65 -11.29 11.11
CA ALA A 25 -7.06 -10.73 9.91
C ALA A 25 -6.52 -9.32 10.18
N ASN A 26 -5.34 -9.02 9.64
CA ASN A 26 -4.72 -7.71 9.70
C ASN A 26 -3.98 -7.46 8.38
N VAL A 27 -3.96 -6.21 7.92
CA VAL A 27 -3.20 -5.79 6.75
C VAL A 27 -2.17 -4.76 7.17
N GLY A 28 -0.89 -5.00 6.85
CA GLY A 28 0.23 -4.13 7.26
C GLY A 28 0.39 -2.85 6.42
N PHE A 29 -0.64 -2.44 5.67
CA PHE A 29 -0.57 -1.34 4.72
C PHE A 29 -1.73 -0.36 4.91
N PRO A 30 -1.48 0.96 5.01
CA PRO A 30 -2.50 1.94 5.43
C PRO A 30 -3.69 2.07 4.45
N ASN A 31 -3.45 1.80 3.16
CA ASN A 31 -4.47 1.92 2.11
C ASN A 31 -5.23 0.61 1.86
N LEU A 32 -4.94 -0.43 2.66
CA LEU A 32 -5.65 -1.71 2.64
C LEU A 32 -6.58 -1.83 3.84
N ARG A 33 -7.73 -2.45 3.64
CA ARG A 33 -8.67 -2.84 4.69
C ARG A 33 -9.09 -4.30 4.46
N VAL A 34 -9.46 -5.00 5.52
CA VAL A 34 -9.93 -6.39 5.43
C VAL A 34 -11.20 -6.57 6.25
N GLU A 35 -12.20 -7.24 5.68
CA GLU A 35 -13.47 -7.53 6.33
C GLU A 35 -13.91 -8.98 6.04
N PRO A 36 -14.31 -9.76 7.06
CA PRO A 36 -14.23 -9.46 8.49
C PRO A 36 -12.79 -9.48 9.04
N GLU A 37 -12.52 -8.64 10.05
CA GLU A 37 -11.23 -8.65 10.77
C GLU A 37 -11.09 -9.85 11.71
N ARG A 38 -12.20 -10.41 12.18
CA ARG A 38 -12.22 -11.56 13.09
C ARG A 38 -13.33 -12.50 12.67
N ALA A 39 -13.03 -13.79 12.62
CA ALA A 39 -14.03 -14.81 12.38
C ALA A 39 -13.68 -16.11 13.08
N ARG A 40 -14.71 -16.94 13.26
CA ARG A 40 -14.61 -18.33 13.74
C ARG A 40 -14.98 -19.25 12.59
N VAL A 41 -14.11 -20.22 12.31
CA VAL A 41 -14.28 -21.19 11.22
C VAL A 41 -14.31 -22.60 11.81
N GLU A 42 -15.42 -23.28 11.63
CA GLU A 42 -15.58 -24.68 12.06
C GLU A 42 -14.67 -25.62 11.25
N PRO A 43 -14.31 -26.81 11.79
CA PRO A 43 -13.49 -27.79 11.08
C PRO A 43 -14.01 -28.10 9.68
N GLY A 44 -13.13 -28.07 8.68
CA GLY A 44 -13.46 -28.35 7.28
C GLY A 44 -14.23 -27.23 6.56
N LYS A 45 -14.71 -26.20 7.28
CA LYS A 45 -15.42 -25.07 6.67
C LYS A 45 -14.45 -24.02 6.13
N THR A 46 -15.01 -23.15 5.31
CA THR A 46 -14.33 -22.01 4.69
C THR A 46 -15.03 -20.71 5.08
N GLU A 47 -14.24 -19.65 5.22
CA GLU A 47 -14.69 -18.29 5.43
C GLU A 47 -14.13 -17.38 4.33
N THR A 48 -14.92 -16.43 3.86
CA THR A 48 -14.50 -15.49 2.81
C THR A 48 -14.16 -14.14 3.43
N LEU A 49 -12.96 -13.65 3.15
CA LEU A 49 -12.48 -12.33 3.50
C LEU A 49 -12.51 -11.44 2.26
N THR A 50 -12.87 -10.17 2.44
CA THR A 50 -12.77 -9.14 1.42
C THR A 50 -11.65 -8.19 1.80
N VAL A 51 -10.65 -8.08 0.93
CA VAL A 51 -9.57 -7.10 1.02
C VAL A 51 -9.91 -5.94 0.09
N THR A 52 -9.95 -4.74 0.65
CA THR A 52 -10.29 -3.50 -0.04
C THR A 52 -9.05 -2.61 -0.12
N LEU A 53 -8.72 -2.17 -1.33
CA LEU A 53 -7.66 -1.21 -1.62
C LEU A 53 -8.28 0.11 -2.07
N MET A 54 -7.96 1.20 -1.39
CA MET A 54 -8.32 2.55 -1.80
C MET A 54 -7.12 3.47 -1.54
N SER A 55 -6.56 4.06 -2.60
CA SER A 55 -5.43 4.98 -2.52
C SER A 55 -5.70 6.23 -3.34
N THR A 56 -5.49 7.40 -2.75
CA THR A 56 -5.59 8.70 -3.44
C THR A 56 -4.29 9.10 -4.14
N THR A 57 -3.18 8.45 -3.79
CA THR A 57 -1.86 8.68 -4.38
C THR A 57 -1.36 7.45 -5.13
N PRO A 58 -0.56 7.62 -6.21
CA PRO A 58 0.10 6.50 -6.86
C PRO A 58 1.01 5.79 -5.85
N THR A 59 0.94 4.47 -5.81
CA THR A 59 1.55 3.65 -4.75
C THR A 59 1.82 2.24 -5.24
N THR A 60 3.00 1.70 -4.95
CA THR A 60 3.34 0.31 -5.22
C THR A 60 3.16 -0.53 -3.96
N LEU A 61 2.34 -1.58 -4.06
CA LEU A 61 2.17 -2.61 -3.04
C LEU A 61 3.24 -3.68 -3.29
N SER A 62 4.31 -3.65 -2.50
CA SER A 62 5.40 -4.63 -2.57
C SER A 62 5.54 -5.37 -1.24
N SER A 63 6.74 -5.84 -0.90
CA SER A 63 7.08 -6.74 0.23
C SER A 63 6.48 -6.39 1.60
N ASN A 64 6.08 -5.13 1.81
CA ASN A 64 5.47 -4.64 3.04
C ASN A 64 3.94 -4.85 3.09
N ALA A 65 3.27 -5.01 1.95
CA ALA A 65 1.85 -5.28 1.89
C ALA A 65 1.60 -6.79 2.02
N ALA A 66 1.03 -7.22 3.15
CA ALA A 66 0.63 -8.60 3.36
C ALA A 66 -0.63 -8.68 4.21
N LEU A 67 -1.50 -9.64 3.88
CA LEU A 67 -2.58 -10.09 4.73
C LEU A 67 -2.00 -11.08 5.75
N MET A 68 -2.07 -10.71 7.03
CA MET A 68 -1.64 -11.51 8.17
C MET A 68 -2.88 -12.11 8.83
N LEU A 69 -2.92 -13.44 8.94
CA LEU A 69 -3.95 -14.16 9.66
C LEU A 69 -3.35 -14.74 10.94
N ASN A 70 -3.68 -14.14 12.07
CA ASN A 70 -3.28 -14.61 13.39
C ASN A 70 -4.33 -15.60 13.91
N VAL A 71 -4.01 -16.89 13.84
CA VAL A 71 -4.89 -17.96 14.34
C VAL A 71 -4.60 -18.22 15.81
N ARG A 72 -5.63 -18.23 16.67
CA ARG A 72 -5.47 -18.48 18.11
C ARG A 72 -4.84 -19.85 18.36
N GLY A 73 -3.72 -19.88 19.06
CA GLY A 73 -2.98 -21.11 19.37
C GLY A 73 -2.28 -21.75 18.17
N GLY A 74 -2.22 -21.06 17.03
CA GLY A 74 -1.59 -21.54 15.79
C GLY A 74 -0.45 -20.63 15.33
N LYS A 75 0.24 -21.07 14.27
CA LYS A 75 1.23 -20.22 13.57
C LYS A 75 0.49 -19.17 12.72
N PRO A 76 0.91 -17.90 12.74
CA PRO A 76 0.37 -16.90 11.84
C PRO A 76 0.58 -17.28 10.37
N CYS A 77 -0.45 -17.08 9.54
CA CYS A 77 -0.34 -17.26 8.09
C CYS A 77 -0.13 -15.89 7.43
N ARG A 78 0.85 -15.79 6.52
CA ARG A 78 1.15 -14.58 5.76
C ARG A 78 0.82 -14.80 4.29
N CYS A 79 0.02 -13.92 3.72
CA CYS A 79 -0.30 -13.88 2.30
C CYS A 79 0.20 -12.54 1.72
N PRO A 80 1.26 -12.51 0.90
CA PRO A 80 1.77 -11.29 0.30
C PRO A 80 0.75 -10.71 -0.69
N ILE A 81 0.63 -9.39 -0.73
CA ILE A 81 -0.25 -8.66 -1.65
C ILE A 81 0.63 -7.80 -2.54
N GLU A 82 0.58 -8.05 -3.84
CA GLU A 82 1.35 -7.32 -4.84
C GLU A 82 0.43 -6.54 -5.77
N GLY A 83 0.87 -5.36 -6.20
CA GLY A 83 0.14 -4.54 -7.16
C GLY A 83 0.62 -3.10 -7.22
N GLU A 84 0.03 -2.34 -8.12
CA GLU A 84 0.37 -0.94 -8.33
C GLU A 84 -0.87 -0.07 -8.46
N VAL A 85 -0.78 1.16 -7.97
CA VAL A 85 -1.76 2.22 -8.14
C VAL A 85 -1.12 3.31 -8.99
N ILE A 86 -1.71 3.61 -10.14
CA ILE A 86 -1.17 4.54 -11.15
C ILE A 86 -2.14 5.70 -11.36
N VAL A 87 -1.62 6.90 -11.65
CA VAL A 87 -2.42 8.06 -12.08
C VAL A 87 -2.61 7.97 -13.61
N PRO A 88 -3.84 8.03 -14.13
CA PRO A 88 -4.05 8.02 -15.58
C PRO A 88 -3.63 9.35 -16.20
N ASP A 89 -2.94 9.29 -17.33
CA ASP A 89 -2.66 10.48 -18.14
C ASP A 89 -3.89 10.83 -18.98
N VAL A 90 -4.36 12.08 -18.88
CA VAL A 90 -5.52 12.59 -19.63
C VAL A 90 -5.10 13.83 -20.39
N THR A 91 -5.27 13.81 -21.71
CA THR A 91 -4.98 14.94 -22.61
C THR A 91 -6.28 15.46 -23.20
N VAL A 92 -6.52 16.77 -23.11
CA VAL A 92 -7.65 17.44 -23.78
C VAL A 92 -7.20 17.86 -25.18
N VAL A 93 -7.90 17.38 -26.21
CA VAL A 93 -7.57 17.65 -27.62
C VAL A 93 -8.44 18.79 -28.21
N GLN A 94 -9.41 19.30 -27.45
CA GLN A 94 -10.33 20.31 -27.97
C GLN A 94 -9.71 21.72 -27.89
N GLU A 95 -9.53 22.33 -29.06
CA GLU A 95 -9.11 23.71 -29.20
C GLU A 95 -10.33 24.61 -28.98
N PHE A 96 -10.36 25.33 -27.86
CA PHE A 96 -11.40 26.32 -27.60
C PHE A 96 -11.06 27.57 -28.42
N ALA A 97 -11.58 27.67 -29.64
CA ALA A 97 -11.52 28.90 -30.40
C ALA A 97 -12.37 29.95 -29.67
N LEU A 98 -11.71 30.84 -28.92
CA LEU A 98 -12.36 32.07 -28.46
C LEU A 98 -12.78 32.84 -29.71
N PRO A 99 -14.05 33.28 -29.83
CA PRO A 99 -14.43 34.16 -30.91
C PRO A 99 -13.58 35.43 -30.77
N THR A 100 -12.59 35.60 -31.63
CA THR A 100 -11.95 36.89 -31.84
C THR A 100 -13.04 37.82 -32.33
N ALA A 101 -13.52 38.69 -31.45
CA ALA A 101 -14.31 39.83 -31.84
C ALA A 101 -13.42 40.66 -32.76
N GLU A 102 -13.63 40.51 -34.07
CA GLU A 102 -13.05 41.41 -35.06
C GLU A 102 -13.63 42.79 -34.80
N ALA A 103 -12.83 43.60 -34.12
CA ALA A 103 -13.04 45.03 -34.02
C ALA A 103 -12.88 45.61 -35.43
N GLU A 104 -14.00 45.96 -36.06
CA GLU A 104 -14.01 46.94 -37.13
C GLU A 104 -13.50 48.27 -36.54
N GLY A 105 -12.33 48.73 -37.00
CA GLY A 105 -11.70 49.93 -36.47
C GLY A 105 -10.40 50.28 -37.20
N GLU A 106 -10.58 50.99 -38.30
CA GLU A 106 -9.71 51.97 -38.99
C GLU A 106 -8.17 51.88 -38.93
N ALA A 107 -7.61 52.12 -40.12
CA ALA A 107 -6.21 52.20 -40.46
C ALA A 107 -5.47 53.35 -39.75
N GLU A 108 -4.24 53.07 -39.28
CA GLU A 108 -3.13 54.01 -39.45
C GLU A 108 -1.79 53.23 -39.44
N ALA A 109 -1.12 53.23 -40.59
CA ALA A 109 0.22 52.68 -40.75
C ALA A 109 1.21 53.83 -41.00
N ALA A 110 2.10 54.07 -40.05
CA ALA A 110 3.36 54.78 -40.29
C ALA A 110 4.45 54.40 -39.26
N SER A 111 5.25 53.40 -39.66
CA SER A 111 6.70 53.23 -39.51
C SER A 111 7.51 53.96 -38.40
N LYS A 112 8.32 53.17 -37.68
CA LYS A 112 9.81 53.26 -37.52
C LYS A 112 10.25 52.21 -36.47
N ALA A 113 10.94 51.14 -36.86
CA ALA A 113 12.40 51.00 -36.91
C ALA A 113 13.09 51.28 -35.55
N GLU A 114 13.71 50.26 -34.95
CA GLU A 114 15.17 50.22 -34.67
C GLU A 114 15.60 48.93 -33.96
N ASP A 115 16.74 48.44 -34.44
CA ASP A 115 17.59 47.34 -34.02
C ASP A 115 17.94 47.29 -32.52
N GLY A 116 18.12 46.07 -31.98
CA GLY A 116 18.49 45.93 -30.57
C GLY A 116 18.89 44.54 -30.06
N LYS A 117 19.91 43.92 -30.67
CA LYS A 117 20.99 43.19 -29.96
C LYS A 117 20.59 42.07 -28.95
N SER A 118 20.67 40.82 -29.43
CA SER A 118 21.13 39.64 -28.63
C SER A 118 22.56 39.88 -28.09
N PRO A 119 23.17 39.05 -27.21
CA PRO A 119 22.69 37.92 -26.40
C PRO A 119 23.13 38.05 -24.91
N ARG A 120 22.75 37.13 -24.01
CA ARG A 120 23.64 36.72 -22.90
C ARG A 120 23.27 35.38 -22.28
N SER A 121 24.25 34.50 -22.38
CA SER A 121 24.43 33.23 -21.70
C SER A 121 24.69 33.40 -20.20
N ALA A 122 24.16 32.50 -19.39
CA ALA A 122 24.74 32.07 -18.12
C ALA A 122 24.22 30.66 -17.81
N LYS A 123 24.97 29.59 -18.09
CA LYS A 123 25.99 28.96 -17.23
C LYS A 123 25.47 28.55 -15.83
N SER A 124 25.35 27.23 -15.67
CA SER A 124 25.96 26.41 -14.62
C SER A 124 25.71 26.73 -13.14
N ALA A 125 25.16 25.75 -12.41
CA ALA A 125 25.79 25.16 -11.22
C ALA A 125 24.91 23.97 -10.77
N LYS A 126 25.37 22.71 -10.76
CA LYS A 126 26.41 22.09 -9.90
C LYS A 126 25.88 21.76 -8.50
N SER A 127 25.88 20.45 -8.23
CA SER A 127 26.19 19.78 -6.97
C SER A 127 25.39 20.12 -5.71
N SER A 128 24.88 19.09 -5.05
CA SER A 128 25.47 18.51 -3.82
C SER A 128 24.47 17.49 -3.26
N LYS A 129 24.80 16.21 -3.10
CA LYS A 129 25.74 15.60 -2.15
C LYS A 129 25.21 15.70 -0.71
N SER A 130 25.37 14.58 0.02
CA SER A 130 25.35 14.45 1.49
C SER A 130 23.95 14.23 2.11
N SER A 131 23.73 13.38 3.11
CA SER A 131 24.63 12.49 3.85
C SER A 131 23.87 11.69 4.93
N LYS A 132 24.54 10.65 5.43
CA LYS A 132 24.65 10.26 6.86
C LYS A 132 23.40 9.71 7.57
N THR A 133 23.37 8.40 7.86
CA THR A 133 23.94 7.66 9.03
C THR A 133 23.23 7.86 10.36
N LYS A 134 23.27 6.76 11.14
CA LYS A 134 23.00 6.57 12.59
C LYS A 134 21.54 6.19 12.88
N LYS A 135 21.22 5.30 13.82
CA LYS A 135 21.92 4.84 15.03
C LYS A 135 21.20 3.56 15.49
N SER A 136 21.85 2.40 15.47
CA SER A 136 22.26 1.61 16.65
C SER A 136 21.28 1.50 17.82
N ALA A 137 21.11 0.24 18.24
CA ALA A 137 20.86 -0.25 19.61
C ALA A 137 19.45 -0.07 20.19
N LYS A 138 18.82 -1.18 20.59
CA LYS A 138 18.95 -1.64 21.98
C LYS A 138 18.45 -3.09 22.14
N SER A 139 19.37 -3.93 22.57
CA SER A 139 19.15 -5.24 23.17
C SER A 139 18.28 -5.11 24.42
N GLY A 140 17.29 -5.99 24.54
CA GLY A 140 16.47 -6.20 25.73
C GLY A 140 16.53 -7.68 26.07
N ASP A 141 17.58 -8.04 26.80
CA ASP A 141 17.84 -9.32 27.43
C ASP A 141 17.05 -9.36 28.76
N ALA A 142 16.23 -10.39 28.95
CA ALA A 142 15.69 -10.82 30.24
C ALA A 142 15.26 -12.29 30.05
N ALA A 143 16.09 -13.26 30.45
CA ALA A 143 16.15 -13.82 31.81
C ALA A 143 14.74 -14.30 32.24
N SER A 144 14.45 -15.59 32.06
CA SER A 144 14.70 -16.70 33.00
C SER A 144 13.50 -16.94 33.92
N GLU A 145 12.90 -18.12 33.88
CA GLU A 145 12.71 -18.95 35.08
C GLU A 145 12.19 -20.34 34.70
N ALA A 146 12.97 -21.33 35.11
CA ALA A 146 12.64 -22.73 35.13
C ALA A 146 11.55 -23.00 36.18
N LYS A 147 10.66 -23.96 35.90
CA LYS A 147 10.15 -24.89 36.92
C LYS A 147 9.97 -26.26 36.31
N ASP A 148 10.81 -27.15 36.82
CA ASP A 148 10.77 -28.59 36.80
C ASP A 148 9.48 -29.18 37.40
N ASP A 149 9.34 -30.49 37.17
CA ASP A 149 8.57 -31.47 37.93
C ASP A 149 7.04 -31.46 37.80
N GLU A 150 6.48 -32.49 37.14
CA GLU A 150 5.87 -33.60 37.91
C GLU A 150 5.64 -34.85 37.03
N GLU A 151 6.20 -35.94 37.54
CA GLU A 151 6.02 -37.33 37.16
C GLU A 151 4.61 -37.82 37.56
N GLY A 152 3.95 -38.58 36.69
CA GLY A 152 2.61 -39.13 36.98
C GLY A 152 2.27 -40.30 36.07
N ALA A 153 2.72 -41.49 36.47
CA ALA A 153 2.26 -42.77 35.95
C ALA A 153 0.82 -43.04 36.39
N GLU A 154 -0.03 -43.61 35.53
CA GLU A 154 -0.85 -44.76 35.95
C GLU A 154 -1.46 -45.50 34.75
N ALA A 155 -1.54 -46.81 34.91
CA ALA A 155 -1.99 -47.81 33.96
C ALA A 155 -3.46 -48.19 34.19
N ALA A 156 -4.17 -48.56 33.11
CA ALA A 156 -5.30 -49.51 33.10
C ALA A 156 -5.69 -49.71 31.62
N SER A 157 -5.61 -50.87 30.95
CA SER A 157 -6.05 -52.24 31.27
C SER A 157 -7.53 -52.34 31.64
N LYS A 158 -8.36 -52.61 30.62
CA LYS A 158 -9.59 -53.43 30.64
C LYS A 158 -10.06 -53.52 29.17
N ALA A 159 -9.82 -54.66 28.53
CA ALA A 159 -10.68 -55.85 28.47
C ALA A 159 -11.68 -55.73 27.32
#